data_AF-A0A813EEZ2-F1
#
_entry.id   AF-A0A813EEZ2-F1
#
_cell.length_a   1.000
_cell.length_b   1.000
_cell.length_c   1.000
_cell.angle_alpha   90.00
_cell.angle_beta   90.00
_cell.angle_gamma   90.00
#
_symmetry.space_group_name_H-M   'P 1'
#
loop_
_entity.id
_entity.type
_entity.pdbx_description
1 polymer ?
#
loop_
_entity_poly.entity_id
_entity_poly.type
_entity_poly.pdbx_seq_one_letter_code
_entity_poly.pdbx_strand_id
1 'polypeptide(L)'
;CAFKHCELRLPRCSRAVLGIYVGVFAVTFSSVAMADSTQLALAVPQRNSMLAAAAFLRPVKEIFQFLEDTTSVKIAFAMGTGNYEPIKTIVLIGVIGGLLAGSVGAALMTGIAYWPEAIEVLLAPGSTGATELYPGCSLLPSSAEIVESARSLWLLTCWTWPFQFCAMVLTGLLMGAREFALFGLSSMAAQFVWLIRSFDRTTSHIRNGVRQQVGPI
;
A
#
# COMPACT_ATOMS: atom_id res chain seq x y z
N CYS A 1 34.52 -2.90 -9.34
CA CYS A 1 35.72 -3.09 -8.50
C CYS A 1 35.56 -2.60 -7.03
N ALA A 2 34.46 -2.91 -6.32
CA ALA A 2 34.27 -2.45 -4.93
C ALA A 2 33.85 -3.54 -3.92
N PHE A 3 33.86 -4.82 -4.31
CA PHE A 3 33.51 -5.93 -3.41
C PHE A 3 34.71 -6.59 -2.71
N LYS A 4 35.95 -6.23 -3.07
CA LYS A 4 37.18 -6.91 -2.63
C LYS A 4 37.75 -6.42 -1.29
N HIS A 5 37.05 -5.55 -0.56
CA HIS A 5 37.50 -5.03 0.74
C HIS A 5 36.55 -5.35 1.91
N CYS A 6 35.61 -6.26 1.72
CA CYS A 6 34.71 -6.70 2.78
C CYS A 6 35.12 -8.05 3.40
N GLU A 7 36.41 -8.28 3.65
CA GLU A 7 36.88 -9.57 4.19
C GLU A 7 37.31 -9.58 5.67
N LEU A 8 37.33 -8.46 6.41
CA LEU A 8 37.90 -8.48 7.78
C LEU A 8 37.16 -7.65 8.86
N ARG A 9 35.82 -7.55 8.80
CA ARG A 9 34.99 -7.15 9.97
C ARG A 9 33.68 -7.96 10.07
N LEU A 10 33.82 -9.22 10.47
CA LEU A 10 32.75 -10.21 10.64
C LEU A 10 31.51 -9.83 11.52
N PRO A 11 31.57 -8.99 12.59
CA PRO A 11 30.36 -8.78 13.42
C PRO A 11 29.32 -7.83 12.80
N ARG A 12 29.67 -7.03 11.79
CA ARG A 12 28.74 -6.06 11.18
C ARG A 12 27.93 -6.66 10.02
N CYS A 13 28.51 -7.59 9.25
CA CYS A 13 27.78 -8.26 8.17
C CYS A 13 26.62 -9.12 8.68
N SER A 14 26.80 -9.85 9.79
CA SER A 14 25.74 -10.69 10.36
C SER A 14 24.50 -9.87 10.77
N ARG A 15 24.70 -8.69 11.38
CA ARG A 15 23.60 -7.80 11.78
C ARG A 15 22.88 -7.17 10.59
N ALA A 16 23.62 -6.83 9.53
CA ALA A 16 23.05 -6.28 8.31
C ALA A 16 22.13 -7.28 7.59
N VAL A 17 22.60 -8.52 7.44
CA VAL A 17 21.84 -9.61 6.82
C VAL A 17 20.59 -9.93 7.64
N LEU A 18 20.71 -9.98 8.97
CA LEU A 18 19.57 -10.18 9.86
C LEU A 18 18.49 -9.09 9.70
N GLY A 19 18.88 -7.82 9.61
CA GLY A 19 17.94 -6.70 9.43
C GLY A 19 17.12 -6.80 8.14
N ILE A 20 17.74 -7.24 7.04
CA ILE A 20 17.06 -7.47 5.76
C ILE A 20 16.03 -8.60 5.89
N TYR A 21 16.43 -9.75 6.43
CA TYR A 21 15.51 -10.89 6.59
C TYR A 21 14.31 -10.55 7.46
N VAL A 22 14.54 -9.84 8.57
CA VAL A 22 13.48 -9.40 9.47
C VAL A 22 12.53 -8.42 8.79
N GLY A 23 13.05 -7.45 8.03
CA GLY A 23 12.23 -6.48 7.29
C GLY A 23 11.38 -7.16 6.22
N VAL A 24 11.98 -8.03 5.39
CA VAL A 24 11.27 -8.77 4.34
C VAL A 24 10.21 -9.70 4.93
N PHE A 25 10.54 -10.43 6.00
CA PHE A 25 9.57 -11.29 6.67
C PHE A 25 8.38 -10.48 7.19
N ALA A 26 8.63 -9.34 7.85
CA ALA A 26 7.57 -8.50 8.38
C ALA A 26 6.61 -8.00 7.29
N VAL A 27 7.15 -7.51 6.16
CA VAL A 27 6.35 -7.00 5.04
C VAL A 27 5.56 -8.10 4.32
N THR A 28 6.16 -9.27 4.13
CA THR A 28 5.48 -10.40 3.48
C THR A 28 4.37 -10.94 4.38
N PHE A 29 4.66 -11.15 5.66
CA PHE A 29 3.69 -11.66 6.63
C PHE A 29 2.49 -10.72 6.78
N SER A 30 2.72 -9.41 6.89
CA SER A 30 1.63 -8.42 6.98
C SER A 30 0.76 -8.42 5.73
N SER A 31 1.36 -8.57 4.54
CA SER A 31 0.64 -8.61 3.27
C SER A 31 -0.27 -9.84 3.16
N VAL A 32 0.22 -11.00 3.60
CA VAL A 32 -0.58 -12.24 3.65
C VAL A 32 -1.72 -12.12 4.66
N ALA A 33 -1.41 -11.68 5.88
CA ALA A 33 -2.42 -11.51 6.94
C ALA A 33 -3.53 -10.51 6.53
N MET A 34 -3.17 -9.46 5.80
CA MET A 34 -4.12 -8.48 5.26
C MET A 34 -5.00 -9.09 4.16
N ALA A 35 -4.42 -9.87 3.25
CA ALA A 35 -5.17 -10.56 2.20
C ALA A 35 -6.21 -11.50 2.79
N ASP A 36 -5.84 -12.33 3.77
CA ASP A 36 -6.74 -13.27 4.43
C ASP A 36 -7.87 -12.55 5.19
N SER A 37 -7.53 -11.49 5.92
CA SER A 37 -8.52 -10.68 6.64
C SER A 37 -9.54 -10.05 5.68
N THR A 38 -9.09 -9.60 4.51
CA THR A 38 -9.96 -9.01 3.48
C THR A 38 -10.86 -10.08 2.85
N GLN A 39 -10.34 -11.30 2.64
CA GLN A 39 -11.15 -12.41 2.12
C GLN A 39 -12.20 -12.91 3.12
N LEU A 40 -11.95 -12.85 4.42
CA LEU A 40 -12.91 -13.28 5.43
C LEU A 40 -13.99 -12.23 5.73
N ALA A 41 -13.64 -10.94 5.64
CA ALA A 41 -14.53 -9.86 6.07
C ALA A 41 -15.51 -9.36 4.99
N LEU A 42 -15.24 -9.59 3.69
CA LEU A 42 -16.03 -9.00 2.61
C LEU A 42 -16.90 -10.00 1.86
N ALA A 43 -18.09 -9.56 1.45
CA ALA A 43 -18.96 -10.31 0.56
C ALA A 43 -18.39 -10.35 -0.87
N VAL A 44 -18.73 -11.38 -1.65
CA VAL A 44 -18.29 -11.56 -3.05
C VAL A 44 -18.45 -10.31 -3.93
N PRO A 45 -19.60 -9.61 -3.97
CA PRO A 45 -19.74 -8.42 -4.79
C PRO A 45 -18.79 -7.28 -4.38
N GLN A 46 -18.56 -7.11 -3.07
CA GLN A 46 -17.62 -6.10 -2.58
C GLN A 46 -16.17 -6.45 -2.95
N ARG A 47 -15.81 -7.74 -2.95
CA ARG A 47 -14.48 -8.17 -3.42
C ARG A 47 -14.28 -7.87 -4.90
N ASN A 48 -15.29 -8.12 -5.73
CA ASN A 48 -15.21 -7.84 -7.16
C ASN A 48 -15.04 -6.35 -7.44
N SER A 49 -15.75 -5.48 -6.71
CA SER A 49 -15.60 -4.03 -6.83
C SER A 49 -14.25 -3.53 -6.32
N MET A 50 -13.71 -4.15 -5.26
CA MET A 50 -12.35 -3.86 -4.80
C MET A 50 -11.30 -4.25 -5.84
N LEU A 51 -11.46 -5.41 -6.50
CA LEU A 51 -10.56 -5.84 -7.56
C LEU A 51 -10.64 -4.92 -8.79
N ALA A 52 -11.83 -4.48 -9.16
CA ALA A 52 -12.02 -3.49 -10.23
C ALA A 52 -11.34 -2.16 -9.89
N ALA A 53 -11.56 -1.64 -8.67
CA ALA A 53 -10.89 -0.45 -8.18
C ALA A 53 -9.36 -0.58 -8.21
N ALA A 54 -8.83 -1.70 -7.70
CA ALA A 54 -7.40 -1.96 -7.66
C ALA A 54 -6.79 -2.08 -9.07
N ALA A 55 -7.53 -2.66 -10.03
CA ALA A 55 -7.08 -2.77 -11.41
C ALA A 55 -6.91 -1.39 -12.07
N PHE A 56 -7.84 -0.47 -11.82
CA PHE A 56 -7.74 0.90 -12.36
C PHE A 56 -6.67 1.74 -11.67
N LEU A 57 -6.49 1.60 -10.36
CA LEU A 57 -5.49 2.34 -9.60
C LEU A 57 -4.05 1.83 -9.84
N ARG A 58 -3.90 0.59 -10.33
CA ARG A 58 -2.58 -0.05 -10.54
C ARG A 58 -1.68 0.71 -11.52
N PRO A 59 -2.11 1.09 -12.74
CA PRO A 59 -1.27 1.86 -13.66
C PRO A 59 -0.72 3.16 -13.05
N VAL A 60 -1.54 3.85 -12.26
CA VAL A 60 -1.13 5.09 -11.59
C VAL A 60 -0.05 4.82 -10.54
N LYS A 61 -0.23 3.74 -9.78
CA LYS A 61 0.79 3.26 -8.83
C LYS A 61 2.08 2.87 -9.55
N GLU A 62 2.00 2.23 -10.72
CA GLU A 62 3.18 1.83 -11.51
C GLU A 62 3.98 3.04 -12.01
N ILE A 63 3.33 4.16 -12.36
CA ILE A 63 4.02 5.41 -12.70
C ILE A 63 4.82 5.92 -11.49
N PHE A 64 4.22 5.92 -10.31
CA PHE A 64 4.93 6.31 -9.08
C PHE A 64 6.08 5.37 -8.75
N GLN A 65 5.87 4.06 -8.91
CA GLN A 65 6.91 3.03 -8.75
C GLN A 65 8.08 3.27 -9.69
N PHE A 66 7.82 3.62 -10.96
CA PHE A 66 8.87 3.90 -11.94
C PHE A 66 9.72 5.14 -11.58
N LEU A 67 9.06 6.21 -11.12
CA LEU A 67 9.75 7.42 -10.66
C LEU A 67 10.62 7.12 -9.44
N GLU A 68 10.12 6.28 -8.55
CA GLU A 68 10.83 5.81 -7.35
C GLU A 68 12.06 4.97 -7.70
N ASP A 69 11.93 3.93 -8.50
CA ASP A 69 13.04 3.09 -8.96
C ASP A 69 14.17 3.93 -9.57
N THR A 70 13.80 4.92 -10.38
CA THR A 70 14.76 5.86 -10.99
C THR A 70 15.50 6.68 -9.94
N THR A 71 14.81 7.19 -8.91
CA THR A 71 15.45 7.95 -7.83
C THR A 71 16.37 7.08 -6.97
N SER A 72 15.94 5.87 -6.62
CA SER A 72 16.71 4.90 -5.83
C SER A 72 18.02 4.52 -6.53
N VAL A 73 17.99 4.30 -7.85
CA VAL A 73 19.20 4.02 -8.64
C VAL A 73 20.16 5.21 -8.64
N LYS A 74 19.66 6.44 -8.79
CA LYS A 74 20.51 7.65 -8.77
C LYS A 74 21.15 7.87 -7.41
N ILE A 75 20.41 7.64 -6.33
CA ILE A 75 20.90 7.71 -4.95
C ILE A 75 22.01 6.67 -4.74
N ALA A 76 21.76 5.41 -5.11
CA ALA A 76 22.74 4.33 -5.00
C ALA A 76 24.02 4.60 -5.82
N PHE A 77 23.87 5.13 -7.04
CA PHE A 77 25.00 5.50 -7.90
C PHE A 77 25.83 6.64 -7.30
N ALA A 78 25.19 7.72 -6.83
CA ALA A 78 25.88 8.86 -6.20
C ALA A 78 26.65 8.45 -4.93
N MET A 79 26.09 7.55 -4.13
CA MET A 79 26.81 6.96 -2.99
C MET A 79 27.97 6.08 -3.43
N GLY A 80 27.78 5.29 -4.50
CA GLY A 80 28.83 4.43 -5.05
C GLY A 80 30.04 5.20 -5.59
N THR A 81 29.84 6.42 -6.11
CA THR A 81 30.92 7.30 -6.58
C THR A 81 31.53 8.15 -5.46
N GLY A 82 30.99 8.10 -4.23
CA GLY A 82 31.45 8.89 -3.09
C GLY A 82 31.14 10.39 -3.19
N ASN A 83 30.32 10.81 -4.17
CA ASN A 83 29.90 12.19 -4.30
C ASN A 83 28.58 12.41 -3.52
N TYR A 84 28.71 12.92 -2.29
CA TYR A 84 27.56 13.10 -1.39
C TYR A 84 26.79 14.41 -1.59
N GLU A 85 27.39 15.39 -2.29
CA GLU A 85 26.77 16.68 -2.56
C GLU A 85 25.42 16.57 -3.31
N PRO A 86 25.29 15.77 -4.40
CA PRO A 86 24.02 15.64 -5.10
C PRO A 86 22.98 14.82 -4.33
N ILE A 87 23.38 13.99 -3.36
CA ILE A 87 22.44 13.09 -2.65
C ILE A 87 21.39 13.89 -1.91
N LYS A 88 21.79 14.96 -1.21
CA LYS A 88 20.86 15.80 -0.45
C LYS A 88 19.77 16.37 -1.37
N THR A 89 20.17 16.86 -2.53
CA THR A 89 19.25 17.42 -3.53
C THR A 89 18.34 16.35 -4.13
N ILE A 90 18.89 15.17 -4.47
CA ILE A 90 18.09 14.06 -5.02
C ILE A 90 17.06 13.57 -4.00
N VAL A 91 17.45 13.38 -2.74
CA VAL A 91 16.54 12.95 -1.67
C VAL A 91 15.46 14.00 -1.42
N LEU A 92 15.82 15.29 -1.37
CA LEU A 92 14.86 16.36 -1.14
C LEU A 92 13.86 16.48 -2.29
N ILE A 93 14.32 16.38 -3.54
CA ILE A 93 13.45 16.34 -4.72
C ILE A 93 12.57 15.08 -4.71
N GLY A 94 13.12 13.92 -4.33
CA GLY A 94 12.35 12.69 -4.20
C GLY A 94 11.24 12.80 -3.15
N VAL A 95 11.56 13.30 -1.96
CA VAL A 95 10.58 13.43 -0.87
C VAL A 95 9.53 14.49 -1.19
N ILE A 96 9.93 15.71 -1.55
CA ILE A 96 9.00 16.81 -1.82
C ILE A 96 8.23 16.56 -3.12
N GLY A 97 8.93 16.15 -4.18
CA GLY A 97 8.32 15.80 -5.46
C GLY A 97 7.35 14.63 -5.33
N GLY A 98 7.69 13.62 -4.54
CA GLY A 98 6.81 12.51 -4.19
C GLY A 98 5.56 12.94 -3.44
N LEU A 99 5.69 13.80 -2.43
CA LEU A 99 4.56 14.35 -1.70
C LEU A 99 3.63 15.15 -2.62
N LEU A 100 4.19 16.03 -3.44
CA LEU A 100 3.41 16.87 -4.35
C LEU A 100 2.73 16.03 -5.43
N ALA A 101 3.48 15.19 -6.13
CA ALA A 101 2.95 14.34 -7.19
C ALA A 101 1.93 13.32 -6.66
N GLY A 102 2.21 12.70 -5.50
CA GLY A 102 1.29 11.80 -4.83
C GLY A 102 0.02 12.52 -4.38
N SER A 103 0.12 13.74 -3.86
CA SER A 103 -1.05 14.52 -3.43
C SER A 103 -1.90 14.97 -4.63
N VAL A 104 -1.27 15.36 -5.73
CA VAL A 104 -1.96 15.67 -6.99
C VAL A 104 -2.67 14.42 -7.53
N GLY A 105 -1.98 13.27 -7.57
CA GLY A 105 -2.59 12.00 -7.96
C GLY A 105 -3.77 11.62 -7.07
N ALA A 106 -3.63 11.76 -5.75
CA ALA A 106 -4.69 11.50 -4.79
C ALA A 106 -5.89 12.44 -4.96
N ALA A 107 -5.64 13.72 -5.22
CA ALA A 107 -6.67 14.72 -5.46
C ALA A 107 -7.44 14.43 -6.77
N LEU A 108 -6.74 14.09 -7.85
CA LEU A 108 -7.35 13.71 -9.13
C LEU A 108 -8.24 12.47 -8.97
N MET A 109 -7.75 11.44 -8.28
CA MET A 109 -8.53 10.22 -8.03
C MET A 109 -9.69 10.44 -7.06
N THR A 110 -9.55 11.37 -6.13
CA THR A 110 -10.66 11.84 -5.28
C THR A 110 -11.72 12.52 -6.13
N GLY A 111 -11.33 13.35 -7.10
CA GLY A 111 -12.25 13.95 -8.07
C GLY A 111 -13.04 12.92 -8.87
N ILE A 112 -12.36 11.88 -9.37
CA ILE A 112 -13.02 10.76 -10.07
C ILE A 112 -13.99 10.01 -9.13
N ALA A 113 -13.64 9.82 -7.86
CA ALA A 113 -14.47 9.11 -6.89
C ALA A 113 -15.80 9.82 -6.57
N TYR A 114 -15.85 11.14 -6.73
CA TYR A 114 -17.06 11.96 -6.56
C TYR A 114 -17.81 12.23 -7.87
N TRP A 115 -17.28 11.77 -9.01
CA TRP A 115 -17.96 11.88 -10.30
C TRP A 115 -18.79 10.61 -10.55
N PRO A 116 -20.14 10.66 -10.43
CA PRO A 116 -20.99 9.47 -10.44
C PRO A 116 -20.91 8.67 -11.74
N GLU A 117 -21.00 9.35 -12.89
CA GLU A 117 -20.90 8.71 -14.21
C GLU A 117 -19.57 7.99 -14.44
N ALA A 118 -18.45 8.62 -14.03
CA ALA A 118 -17.12 8.05 -14.25
C ALA A 118 -16.90 6.83 -13.34
N ILE A 119 -17.26 6.94 -12.06
CA ILE A 119 -16.99 5.87 -11.09
C ILE A 119 -17.88 4.64 -11.34
N GLU A 120 -19.11 4.82 -11.82
CA GLU A 120 -20.00 3.71 -12.15
C GLU A 120 -19.49 2.91 -13.34
N VAL A 121 -19.06 3.58 -14.42
CA VAL A 121 -18.44 2.94 -15.59
C VAL A 121 -17.16 2.19 -15.20
N LEU A 122 -16.37 2.73 -14.27
CA LEU A 122 -15.11 2.14 -13.85
C LEU A 122 -15.27 0.95 -12.91
N LEU A 123 -16.22 1.01 -11.96
CA LEU A 123 -16.35 0.01 -10.90
C LEU A 123 -17.41 -1.06 -11.19
N ALA A 124 -18.44 -0.73 -11.97
CA ALA A 124 -19.58 -1.60 -12.21
C ALA A 124 -20.05 -1.53 -13.68
N PRO A 125 -19.16 -1.84 -14.65
CA PRO A 125 -19.52 -1.78 -16.07
C PRO A 125 -20.68 -2.74 -16.38
N GLY A 126 -21.77 -2.20 -16.93
CA GLY A 126 -22.94 -2.99 -17.33
C GLY A 126 -23.90 -3.39 -16.20
N SER A 127 -23.72 -2.86 -14.99
CA SER A 127 -24.64 -3.09 -13.87
C SER A 127 -26.07 -2.60 -14.16
N THR A 128 -26.21 -1.50 -14.88
CA THR A 128 -27.49 -0.97 -15.37
C THR A 128 -28.18 -1.95 -16.33
N GLY A 129 -27.46 -2.45 -17.34
CA GLY A 129 -28.00 -3.45 -18.27
C GLY A 129 -28.32 -4.80 -17.61
N ALA A 130 -27.56 -5.22 -16.60
CA ALA A 130 -27.86 -6.43 -15.84
C ALA A 130 -29.13 -6.31 -14.99
N THR A 131 -29.39 -5.12 -14.45
CA THR A 131 -30.60 -4.83 -13.65
C THR A 131 -31.85 -4.79 -14.53
N GLU A 132 -31.74 -4.27 -15.76
CA GLU A 132 -32.82 -4.29 -16.75
C GLU A 132 -33.17 -5.71 -17.24
N LEU A 133 -32.15 -6.57 -17.40
CA LEU A 133 -32.35 -7.92 -17.93
C LEU A 133 -32.96 -8.89 -16.90
N TYR A 134 -32.74 -8.65 -15.60
CA TYR A 134 -33.24 -9.50 -14.51
C TYR A 134 -33.85 -8.67 -13.36
N PRO A 135 -35.04 -8.08 -13.56
CA PRO A 135 -35.69 -7.29 -12.53
C PRO A 135 -36.05 -8.17 -11.31
N GLY A 136 -35.59 -7.77 -10.11
CA GLY A 136 -35.94 -8.42 -8.84
C GLY A 136 -34.98 -9.51 -8.34
N CYS A 137 -33.83 -9.71 -9.00
CA CYS A 137 -32.82 -10.66 -8.51
C CYS A 137 -32.06 -10.08 -7.30
N SER A 138 -32.36 -10.55 -6.09
CA SER A 138 -31.72 -10.10 -4.84
C SER A 138 -30.22 -10.42 -4.73
N LEU A 139 -29.68 -11.22 -5.66
CA LEU A 139 -28.24 -11.53 -5.73
C LEU A 139 -27.43 -10.46 -6.48
N LEU A 140 -28.07 -9.58 -7.24
CA LEU A 140 -27.41 -8.50 -7.96
C LEU A 140 -27.50 -7.22 -7.12
N PRO A 141 -26.41 -6.79 -6.47
CA PRO A 141 -26.40 -5.53 -5.72
C PRO A 141 -26.60 -4.35 -6.67
N SER A 142 -27.22 -3.29 -6.15
CA SER A 142 -27.40 -2.05 -6.91
C SER A 142 -26.05 -1.38 -7.20
N SER A 143 -25.93 -0.67 -8.33
CA SER A 143 -24.68 0.03 -8.67
C SER A 143 -24.27 1.06 -7.61
N ALA A 144 -25.25 1.70 -6.98
CA ALA A 144 -25.03 2.65 -5.88
C ALA A 144 -24.34 2.00 -4.65
N GLU A 145 -24.81 0.82 -4.21
CA GLU A 145 -24.22 0.11 -3.07
C GLU A 145 -22.78 -0.34 -3.35
N ILE A 146 -22.52 -0.79 -4.58
CA ILE A 146 -21.18 -1.20 -5.02
C ILE A 146 -20.22 -0.01 -4.98
N VAL A 147 -20.63 1.12 -5.56
CA VAL A 147 -19.82 2.34 -5.62
C VAL A 147 -19.55 2.87 -4.22
N GLU A 148 -20.55 2.91 -3.34
CA GLU A 148 -20.38 3.40 -1.97
C GLU A 148 -19.39 2.55 -1.17
N SER A 149 -19.52 1.22 -1.26
CA SER A 149 -18.59 0.29 -0.60
C SER A 149 -17.15 0.46 -1.12
N ALA A 150 -16.97 0.61 -2.43
CA ALA A 150 -15.65 0.71 -3.05
C ALA A 150 -15.00 2.10 -2.89
N ARG A 151 -15.81 3.17 -2.77
CA ARG A 151 -15.32 4.56 -2.63
C ARG A 151 -14.41 4.72 -1.41
N SER A 152 -14.78 4.12 -0.27
CA SER A 152 -13.98 4.21 0.95
C SER A 152 -12.57 3.64 0.77
N LEU A 153 -12.46 2.45 0.16
CA LEU A 153 -11.18 1.82 -0.14
C LEU A 153 -10.40 2.62 -1.21
N TRP A 154 -11.10 3.11 -2.23
CA TRP A 154 -10.49 3.92 -3.28
C TRP A 154 -9.80 5.15 -2.71
N LEU A 155 -10.50 5.93 -1.89
CA LEU A 155 -9.96 7.13 -1.26
C LEU A 155 -8.80 6.78 -0.33
N LEU A 156 -8.96 5.75 0.51
CA LEU A 156 -7.91 5.33 1.43
C LEU A 156 -6.64 4.90 0.66
N THR A 157 -6.79 4.19 -0.45
CA THR A 157 -5.67 3.78 -1.30
C THR A 157 -4.98 4.99 -1.92
N CYS A 158 -5.74 5.91 -2.51
CA CYS A 158 -5.19 7.09 -3.17
C CYS A 158 -4.40 7.98 -2.21
N TRP A 159 -4.92 8.19 -1.00
CA TRP A 159 -4.26 9.02 0.01
C TRP A 159 -3.06 8.36 0.69
N THR A 160 -2.78 7.08 0.44
CA THR A 160 -1.52 6.45 0.86
C THR A 160 -0.35 6.80 -0.05
N TRP A 161 -0.60 7.17 -1.31
CA TRP A 161 0.45 7.39 -2.31
C TRP A 161 1.50 8.45 -1.93
N PRO A 162 1.15 9.63 -1.38
CA PRO A 162 2.15 10.63 -0.99
C PRO A 162 3.16 10.08 0.01
N PHE A 163 2.67 9.40 1.04
CA PHE A 163 3.50 8.84 2.10
C PHE A 163 4.26 7.59 1.64
N GLN A 164 3.64 6.79 0.78
CA GLN A 164 4.26 5.61 0.21
C GLN A 164 5.51 5.99 -0.59
N PHE A 165 5.46 7.08 -1.37
CA PHE A 165 6.62 7.57 -2.11
C PHE A 165 7.75 8.02 -1.17
N CYS A 166 7.44 8.79 -0.14
CA CYS A 166 8.43 9.21 0.85
C CYS A 166 9.10 8.02 1.55
N ALA A 167 8.29 7.04 1.96
CA ALA A 167 8.78 5.84 2.63
C ALA A 167 9.78 5.08 1.73
N MET A 168 9.51 4.99 0.44
CA MET A 168 10.39 4.30 -0.51
C MET A 168 11.69 5.07 -0.80
N VAL A 169 11.64 6.40 -0.98
CA VAL A 169 12.86 7.22 -1.13
C VAL A 169 13.77 7.11 0.11
N LEU A 170 13.18 7.16 1.31
CA LEU A 170 13.92 6.98 2.56
C LEU A 170 14.48 5.56 2.69
N THR A 171 13.73 4.57 2.23
CA THR A 171 14.20 3.18 2.18
C THR A 171 15.40 3.04 1.25
N GLY A 172 15.35 3.61 0.05
CA GLY A 172 16.48 3.63 -0.89
C GLY A 172 17.71 4.32 -0.32
N LEU A 173 17.52 5.43 0.41
CA LEU A 173 18.59 6.12 1.14
C LEU A 173 19.22 5.22 2.21
N LEU A 174 18.41 4.58 3.07
CA LEU A 174 18.90 3.70 4.14
C LEU A 174 19.64 2.47 3.56
N MET A 175 19.10 1.88 2.50
CA MET A 175 19.73 0.75 1.82
C MET A 175 21.07 1.15 1.23
N GLY A 176 21.15 2.30 0.55
CA GLY A 176 22.40 2.73 -0.05
C GLY A 176 23.43 3.26 0.96
N ALA A 177 22.99 3.81 2.09
CA ALA A 177 23.84 4.14 3.23
C ALA A 177 24.36 2.90 3.98
N ARG A 178 23.87 1.69 3.63
CA ARG A 178 24.19 0.40 4.26
C ARG A 178 23.76 0.31 5.74
N GLU A 179 22.79 1.11 6.14
CA GLU A 179 22.22 1.12 7.49
C GLU A 179 21.05 0.13 7.59
N PHE A 180 21.32 -1.14 7.29
CA PHE A 180 20.31 -2.20 7.19
C PHE A 180 19.58 -2.51 8.51
N ALA A 181 20.22 -2.24 9.65
CA ALA A 181 19.61 -2.41 10.96
C ALA A 181 18.46 -1.40 11.18
N LEU A 182 18.67 -0.14 10.79
CA LEU A 182 17.66 0.91 10.87
C LEU A 182 16.49 0.61 9.91
N PHE A 183 16.79 0.11 8.71
CA PHE A 183 15.78 -0.34 7.75
C PHE A 183 14.90 -1.48 8.31
N GLY A 184 15.52 -2.50 8.90
CA GLY A 184 14.79 -3.63 9.49
C GLY A 184 13.91 -3.19 10.66
N LEU A 185 14.44 -2.35 11.55
CA LEU A 185 13.71 -1.82 12.71
C LEU A 185 12.54 -0.92 12.30
N SER A 186 12.73 -0.02 11.34
CA SER A 186 11.65 0.85 10.87
C SER A 186 10.53 0.05 10.21
N SER A 187 10.89 -0.97 9.43
CA SER A 187 9.93 -1.89 8.80
C SER A 187 9.15 -2.69 9.85
N MET A 188 9.83 -3.25 10.86
CA MET A 188 9.14 -3.93 11.96
C MET A 188 8.20 -3.00 12.73
N ALA A 189 8.67 -1.81 13.09
CA ALA A 189 7.87 -0.85 13.85
C ALA A 189 6.61 -0.45 13.08
N ALA A 190 6.73 -0.19 11.78
CA ALA A 190 5.60 0.14 10.92
C ALA A 190 4.58 -1.02 10.86
N GLN A 191 5.04 -2.27 10.71
CA GLN A 191 4.14 -3.43 10.65
C GLN A 191 3.54 -3.79 12.02
N PHE A 192 4.26 -3.57 13.12
CA PHE A 192 3.80 -3.86 14.46
C PHE A 192 2.62 -2.96 14.87
N VAL A 193 2.68 -1.67 14.54
CA VAL A 193 1.56 -0.74 14.75
C VAL A 193 0.29 -1.22 14.02
N TRP A 194 0.46 -1.78 12.81
CA TRP A 194 -0.65 -2.34 12.05
C TRP A 194 -1.21 -3.61 12.70
N LEU A 195 -0.33 -4.53 13.12
CA LEU A 195 -0.69 -5.78 13.79
C LEU A 195 -1.49 -5.55 15.08
N ILE A 196 -1.12 -4.54 15.88
CA ILE A 196 -1.87 -4.17 17.08
C ILE A 196 -3.29 -3.70 16.70
N ARG A 197 -3.42 -2.85 15.68
CA ARG A 197 -4.73 -2.36 15.24
C ARG A 197 -5.61 -3.44 14.61
N SER A 198 -5.03 -4.37 13.86
CA SER A 198 -5.79 -5.46 13.25
C SER A 198 -6.28 -6.43 14.32
N PHE A 199 -5.46 -6.75 15.33
CA PHE A 199 -5.85 -7.60 16.44
C PHE A 199 -7.01 -7.00 17.27
N ASP A 200 -6.97 -5.70 17.54
CA ASP A 200 -8.04 -4.97 18.24
C ASP A 200 -9.36 -4.99 17.46
N ARG A 201 -9.30 -4.84 16.13
CA ARG A 201 -10.49 -4.91 15.27
C ARG A 201 -11.09 -6.32 15.22
N THR A 202 -10.28 -7.37 15.12
CA THR A 202 -10.77 -8.77 15.12
C THR A 202 -11.43 -9.15 16.44
N THR A 203 -10.85 -8.73 17.58
CA THR A 203 -11.46 -8.99 18.90
C THR A 203 -12.79 -8.26 19.08
N SER A 204 -12.95 -7.07 18.49
CA SER A 204 -14.24 -6.35 18.50
C SER A 204 -15.34 -7.05 17.68
N HIS A 205 -15.01 -7.61 16.51
CA HIS A 205 -15.97 -8.35 15.68
C HIS A 205 -16.42 -9.66 16.32
N ILE A 206 -15.51 -10.41 16.95
CA ILE A 206 -15.87 -11.63 17.69
C ILE A 206 -16.80 -11.28 18.86
N ARG A 207 -16.50 -10.21 19.61
CA ARG A 207 -17.34 -9.76 20.72
C ARG A 207 -18.75 -9.36 20.27
N ASN A 208 -18.87 -8.68 19.12
CA ASN A 208 -20.16 -8.25 18.59
C ASN A 208 -20.95 -9.40 17.93
N GLY A 209 -20.28 -10.34 17.26
CA GLY A 209 -20.91 -11.54 16.71
C GLY A 209 -21.47 -12.46 17.79
N VAL A 210 -20.76 -12.61 18.92
CA VAL A 210 -21.27 -13.36 20.09
C VAL A 210 -22.48 -12.66 20.71
N ARG A 211 -22.52 -11.33 20.77
CA ARG A 211 -23.70 -10.58 21.24
C ARG A 211 -24.93 -10.73 20.35
N GLN A 212 -24.76 -10.91 19.04
CA GLN A 212 -25.89 -11.08 18.12
C GLN A 212 -26.50 -12.49 18.18
N GLN A 213 -25.75 -13.50 18.63
CA GLN A 213 -26.29 -14.85 18.84
C GLN A 213 -26.93 -15.04 20.22
N VAL A 214 -26.53 -14.26 21.23
CA VAL A 214 -27.19 -14.22 22.53
C VAL A 214 -28.28 -13.15 22.47
N GLY A 215 -29.40 -13.48 21.82
CA GLY A 215 -30.59 -12.64 21.82
C GLY A 215 -31.08 -12.35 23.25
N PRO A 216 -31.81 -11.24 23.48
CA PRO A 216 -32.35 -10.93 24.80
C PRO A 216 -33.29 -12.06 25.22
N ILE A 217 -32.95 -12.68 26.36
CA ILE A 217 -33.83 -13.62 27.08
C ILE A 217 -34.87 -12.81 27.83
#